data_AF-A0A367IU63-F1
#
_entry.id   AF-A0A367IU63-F1
#
_cell.length_a   1.000
_cell.length_b   1.000
_cell.length_c   1.000
_cell.angle_alpha   90.00
_cell.angle_beta   90.00
_cell.angle_gamma   90.00
#
_symmetry.space_group_name_H-M   'P 1'
#
loop_
_entity.id
_entity.type
_entity.pdbx_description
1 polymer ?
#
loop_
_entity_poly.entity_id
_entity_poly.type
_entity_poly.pdbx_seq_one_letter_code
_entity_poly.pdbx_strand_id
1 'polypeptide(L)'
;MSAVKEMKTVTAATTSSKVHPLDQLSGDEIIQVATIARQAKPEIDFVFNTITLKEPKKEVMLSYLGWDNSRPRVTQVEREALVVALEKKTMKCFEGLVSLSCIDSVIQSNQIHSVSCFNDIRVG
;
A
#
# COMPACT_ATOMS: atom_id res chain seq x y z
N MET A 1 -35.64 -16.10 -40.84
CA MET A 1 -34.16 -16.13 -40.69
C MET A 1 -33.77 -14.83 -40.02
N SER A 2 -33.71 -14.81 -38.69
CA SER A 2 -33.52 -13.59 -37.89
C SER A 2 -32.04 -13.30 -37.72
N ALA A 3 -31.57 -12.15 -38.19
CA ALA A 3 -30.21 -11.68 -37.98
C ALA A 3 -30.08 -11.10 -36.57
N VAL A 4 -29.39 -11.81 -35.68
CA VAL A 4 -29.00 -11.29 -34.37
C VAL A 4 -27.75 -10.43 -34.57
N LYS A 5 -27.89 -9.13 -34.32
CA LYS A 5 -26.81 -8.14 -34.40
C LYS A 5 -25.99 -8.23 -33.11
N GLU A 6 -24.73 -8.66 -33.22
CA GLU A 6 -23.81 -8.77 -32.07
C GLU A 6 -23.64 -7.41 -31.36
N MET A 7 -23.80 -7.43 -30.04
CA MET A 7 -23.56 -6.31 -29.16
C MET A 7 -22.08 -6.32 -28.76
N LYS A 8 -21.28 -5.42 -29.33
CA LYS A 8 -19.89 -5.24 -28.96
C LYS A 8 -19.82 -4.62 -27.56
N THR A 9 -19.45 -5.41 -26.57
CA THR A 9 -19.09 -4.95 -25.23
C THR A 9 -17.91 -3.97 -25.35
N VAL A 10 -18.16 -2.70 -25.05
CA VAL A 10 -17.10 -1.70 -24.95
C VAL A 10 -16.51 -1.85 -23.56
N THR A 11 -15.44 -2.63 -23.45
CA THR A 11 -14.56 -2.60 -22.28
C THR A 11 -14.00 -1.18 -22.19
N ALA A 12 -14.40 -0.43 -21.17
CA ALA A 12 -13.82 0.88 -20.89
C ALA A 12 -12.31 0.68 -20.70
N ALA A 13 -11.52 1.17 -21.66
CA ALA A 13 -10.09 1.28 -21.48
C ALA A 13 -9.88 2.26 -20.33
N THR A 14 -9.45 1.74 -19.17
CA THR A 14 -8.92 2.55 -18.07
C THR A 14 -7.79 3.37 -18.66
N THR A 15 -8.04 4.66 -18.90
CA THR A 15 -6.97 5.63 -19.08
C THR A 15 -6.10 5.50 -17.84
N SER A 16 -4.90 4.95 -18.01
CA SER A 16 -3.85 4.94 -17.00
C SER A 16 -3.50 6.40 -16.71
N SER A 17 -4.32 7.08 -15.89
CA SER A 17 -3.92 8.29 -15.21
C SER A 17 -2.74 7.86 -14.36
N LYS A 18 -1.54 8.32 -14.71
CA LYS A 18 -0.34 8.08 -13.90
C LYS A 18 -0.68 8.55 -12.49
N VAL A 19 -0.85 7.59 -11.57
CA VAL A 19 -1.18 7.88 -10.18
C VAL A 19 -0.03 8.72 -9.62
N HIS A 20 -0.36 9.85 -9.01
CA HIS A 20 0.68 10.73 -8.50
C HIS A 20 1.34 10.05 -7.30
N PRO A 21 2.69 10.15 -7.12
CA PRO A 21 3.38 9.45 -6.04
C PRO A 21 2.90 9.82 -4.61
N LEU A 22 2.21 10.96 -4.46
CA LEU A 22 1.61 11.42 -3.20
C LEU A 22 0.10 11.18 -3.11
N ASP A 23 -0.51 10.56 -4.13
CA ASP A 23 -1.92 10.18 -4.03
C ASP A 23 -2.08 9.11 -2.94
N GLN A 24 -3.21 9.16 -2.24
CA GLN A 24 -3.55 8.17 -1.23
C GLN A 24 -3.60 6.75 -1.82
N LEU A 25 -3.51 5.75 -0.96
CA LEU A 25 -3.72 4.36 -1.38
C LEU A 25 -5.16 4.19 -1.84
N SER A 26 -5.33 3.56 -3.00
CA SER A 26 -6.63 3.10 -3.46
C SER A 26 -7.13 1.92 -2.62
N GLY A 27 -8.44 1.64 -2.68
CA GLY A 27 -9.01 0.48 -2.00
C GLY A 27 -8.37 -0.84 -2.43
N ASP A 28 -8.08 -0.99 -3.72
CA ASP A 28 -7.42 -2.18 -4.27
C ASP A 28 -5.99 -2.34 -3.74
N GLU A 29 -5.24 -1.23 -3.65
CA GLU A 29 -3.89 -1.23 -3.06
C GLU A 29 -3.92 -1.61 -1.58
N ILE A 30 -4.91 -1.13 -0.80
CA ILE A 30 -5.05 -1.51 0.62
C ILE A 30 -5.33 -3.01 0.75
N ILE A 31 -6.21 -3.57 -0.08
CA ILE A 31 -6.52 -5.00 -0.09
C ILE A 31 -5.29 -5.82 -0.48
N GLN A 32 -4.54 -5.39 -1.49
CA GLN A 32 -3.31 -6.02 -1.93
C GLN A 32 -2.26 -6.04 -0.80
N VAL A 33 -2.03 -4.90 -0.15
CA VAL A 33 -1.09 -4.78 0.96
C VAL A 33 -1.48 -5.68 2.13
N ALA A 34 -2.77 -5.70 2.48
CA ALA A 34 -3.29 -6.59 3.52
C ALA A 34 -3.06 -8.07 3.18
N THR A 35 -3.21 -8.43 1.91
CA THR A 35 -2.97 -9.79 1.42
C THR A 35 -1.50 -10.18 1.54
N ILE A 36 -0.59 -9.32 1.07
CA ILE A 36 0.86 -9.53 1.15
C ILE A 36 1.31 -9.65 2.62
N ALA A 37 0.82 -8.75 3.49
CA ALA A 37 1.17 -8.78 4.90
C ALA A 37 0.71 -10.06 5.61
N ARG A 38 -0.49 -10.59 5.29
CA ARG A 38 -0.96 -11.88 5.81
C ARG A 38 -0.16 -13.06 5.26
N GLN A 39 0.20 -13.03 3.97
CA GLN A 39 0.99 -14.07 3.32
C GLN A 39 2.43 -14.13 3.84
N ALA A 40 2.99 -13.00 4.28
CA ALA A 40 4.35 -12.95 4.82
C ALA A 40 4.48 -13.67 6.18
N LYS A 41 3.40 -13.76 6.96
CA LYS A 41 3.35 -14.46 8.25
C LYS A 41 2.00 -15.16 8.45
N PRO A 42 1.73 -16.24 7.71
CA PRO A 42 0.44 -16.94 7.72
C PRO A 42 0.13 -17.59 9.08
N GLU A 43 1.13 -17.81 9.91
CA GLU A 43 1.01 -18.37 11.25
C GLU A 43 0.46 -17.38 12.29
N ILE A 44 0.45 -16.07 11.99
CA ILE A 44 0.01 -15.02 12.90
C ILE A 44 -1.37 -14.51 12.49
N ASP A 45 -2.32 -14.52 13.43
CA ASP A 45 -3.63 -13.91 13.22
C ASP A 45 -3.59 -12.41 13.52
N PHE A 46 -3.45 -11.62 12.45
CA PHE A 46 -3.38 -10.16 12.51
C PHE A 46 -4.74 -9.46 12.46
N VAL A 47 -4.82 -8.37 13.23
CA VAL A 47 -5.76 -7.26 13.02
C VAL A 47 -4.97 -6.06 12.54
N PHE A 48 -5.31 -5.52 11.37
CA PHE A 48 -4.68 -4.29 10.87
C PHE A 48 -5.21 -3.09 11.65
N ASN A 49 -4.28 -2.30 12.21
CA ASN A 49 -4.57 -1.03 12.84
C ASN A 49 -4.53 0.10 11.80
N THR A 50 -3.46 0.15 11.01
CA THR A 50 -3.24 1.19 10.01
C THR A 50 -2.62 0.60 8.75
N ILE A 51 -3.15 0.98 7.59
CA ILE A 51 -2.51 0.78 6.28
C ILE A 51 -2.55 2.14 5.59
N THR A 52 -1.39 2.73 5.33
CA THR A 52 -1.27 4.08 4.75
C THR A 52 -0.13 4.18 3.76
N LEU A 53 -0.16 5.19 2.89
CA LEU A 53 0.95 5.49 2.00
C LEU A 53 2.18 5.89 2.83
N LYS A 54 3.32 5.30 2.53
CA LYS A 54 4.60 5.82 2.98
C LYS A 54 5.08 6.84 1.96
N GLU A 55 5.04 8.11 2.34
CA GLU A 55 5.44 9.20 1.44
C GLU A 55 6.90 9.02 0.96
N PRO A 56 7.16 9.22 -0.35
CA PRO A 56 8.52 9.17 -0.87
C PRO A 56 9.40 10.27 -0.24
N LYS A 57 10.71 10.02 -0.21
CA LYS A 57 11.67 11.00 0.33
C LYS A 57 11.58 12.33 -0.41
N LYS A 58 11.72 13.44 0.33
CA LYS A 58 11.68 14.81 -0.21
C LYS A 58 12.57 14.98 -1.44
N GLU A 59 13.82 14.53 -1.39
CA GLU A 59 14.78 14.64 -2.50
C GLU A 59 14.28 13.96 -3.79
N VAL A 60 13.65 12.79 -3.65
CA VAL A 60 13.08 12.03 -4.78
C VAL A 60 11.89 12.78 -5.37
N MET A 61 11.01 13.32 -4.51
CA MET A 61 9.86 14.12 -4.97
C MET A 61 10.29 15.41 -5.66
N LEU A 62 11.32 16.11 -5.14
CA LEU A 62 11.86 17.31 -5.77
C LEU A 62 12.41 17.03 -7.16
N SER A 63 13.14 15.91 -7.33
CA SER A 63 13.59 15.45 -8.65
C SER A 63 12.40 15.11 -9.55
N TYR A 64 11.41 14.35 -9.05
CA TYR A 64 10.22 13.96 -9.81
C TYR A 64 9.42 15.17 -10.33
N LEU A 65 9.25 16.19 -9.50
CA LEU A 65 8.57 17.44 -9.85
C LEU A 65 9.39 18.34 -10.78
N GLY A 66 10.68 18.04 -10.99
CA GLY A 66 11.59 18.85 -11.81
C GLY A 66 12.06 20.14 -11.12
N TRP A 67 12.00 20.20 -9.79
CA TRP A 67 12.54 21.32 -9.01
C TRP A 67 14.04 21.19 -8.74
N ASP A 68 14.59 19.98 -8.81
CA ASP A 68 16.02 19.73 -8.78
C ASP A 68 16.55 19.39 -10.19
N ASN A 69 17.47 20.22 -10.70
CA ASN A 69 18.13 20.04 -11.99
C ASN A 69 19.59 19.59 -11.86
N SER A 70 20.05 19.28 -10.64
CA SER A 70 21.44 18.82 -10.40
C SER A 70 21.72 17.41 -10.92
N ARG A 71 20.66 16.61 -11.13
CA ARG A 71 20.71 15.22 -11.59
C ARG A 71 19.62 14.97 -12.65
N PRO A 72 19.72 13.88 -13.44
CA PRO A 72 18.65 13.46 -14.33
C PRO A 72 17.33 13.31 -13.57
N ARG A 73 16.25 13.82 -14.17
CA ARG A 73 14.91 13.81 -13.57
C ARG A 73 14.43 12.38 -13.34
N VAL A 74 14.01 12.08 -12.11
CA VAL A 74 13.30 10.84 -11.79
C VAL A 74 11.91 10.87 -12.44
N THR A 75 11.60 9.88 -13.27
CA THR A 75 10.31 9.79 -13.99
C THR A 75 9.33 8.81 -13.35
N GLN A 76 9.83 7.95 -12.46
CA GLN A 76 9.06 6.94 -11.75
C GLN A 76 9.50 6.91 -10.28
N VAL A 77 8.54 6.99 -9.37
CA VAL A 77 8.76 6.92 -7.93
C VAL A 77 8.08 5.67 -7.44
N GLU A 78 8.82 4.81 -6.72
CA GLU A 78 8.24 3.64 -6.10
C GLU A 78 7.25 4.06 -5.01
N ARG A 79 6.05 3.47 -5.05
CA ARG A 79 5.05 3.63 -4.01
C ARG A 79 5.18 2.51 -3.00
N GLU A 80 5.27 2.87 -1.73
CA GLU A 80 5.36 1.95 -0.61
C GLU A 80 4.18 2.19 0.35
N ALA A 81 3.68 1.14 0.98
CA ALA A 81 2.68 1.21 2.02
C ALA A 81 3.31 0.89 3.38
N LEU A 82 2.96 1.68 4.39
CA LEU A 82 3.23 1.42 5.79
C LEU A 82 2.05 0.66 6.40
N VAL A 83 2.37 -0.47 7.04
CA VAL A 83 1.39 -1.37 7.66
C VAL A 83 1.70 -1.49 9.14
N VAL A 84 0.69 -1.24 9.97
CA VAL A 84 0.72 -1.49 11.41
C VAL A 84 -0.35 -2.51 11.74
N ALA A 85 0.06 -3.63 12.33
CA ALA A 85 -0.82 -4.74 12.69
C ALA A 85 -0.57 -5.23 14.12
N LEU A 86 -1.61 -5.76 14.74
CA LEU A 86 -1.58 -6.36 16.06
C LEU A 86 -1.85 -7.86 15.95
N GLU A 87 -1.03 -8.67 16.59
CA GLU A 87 -1.34 -10.10 16.78
C GLU A 87 -2.41 -10.26 17.87
N LYS A 88 -3.52 -10.92 17.57
CA LYS A 88 -4.64 -11.06 18.52
C LYS A 88 -4.28 -11.76 19.83
N LYS A 89 -3.40 -12.76 19.77
CA LYS A 89 -3.06 -13.59 20.93
C LYS A 89 -2.15 -12.88 21.93
N THR A 90 -1.12 -12.22 21.42
CA THR A 90 -0.06 -11.62 22.24
C THR A 90 -0.21 -10.11 22.39
N MET A 91 -1.08 -9.50 21.58
CA MET A 91 -1.22 -8.05 21.43
C MET A 91 0.09 -7.36 21.01
N LYS A 92 1.04 -8.11 20.45
CA LYS A 92 2.28 -7.55 19.91
C LYS A 92 2.00 -6.72 18.66
N CYS A 93 2.69 -5.59 18.58
CA CYS A 93 2.62 -4.69 17.43
C CYS A 93 3.72 -5.02 16.41
N PHE A 94 3.29 -5.07 15.15
CA PHE A 94 4.13 -5.31 13.99
C PHE A 94 4.02 -4.11 13.06
N GLU A 95 5.17 -3.60 12.64
CA GLU A 95 5.27 -2.58 11.61
C GLU A 95 5.99 -3.16 10.40
N GLY A 96 5.45 -2.90 9.21
CA GLY A 96 6.01 -3.38 7.96
C GLY A 96 5.88 -2.36 6.84
N LEU A 97 6.79 -2.48 5.88
CA LEU A 97 6.76 -1.74 4.62
C LEU A 97 6.54 -2.70 3.47
N VAL A 98 5.57 -2.38 2.62
CA VAL A 98 5.19 -3.19 1.45
C VAL A 98 5.37 -2.37 0.19
N SER A 99 6.06 -2.91 -0.82
CA SER A 99 6.13 -2.27 -2.14
C SER A 99 4.82 -2.48 -2.88
N LEU A 100 4.30 -1.42 -3.52
CA LEU A 100 3.16 -1.51 -4.44
C LEU A 100 3.62 -1.63 -5.90
N SER A 101 4.88 -1.30 -6.17
CA SER A 101 5.43 -1.22 -7.53
C SER A 101 5.97 -2.56 -8.01
N CYS A 102 6.45 -3.41 -7.08
CA CYS A 102 6.69 -4.82 -7.32
C CYS A 102 5.55 -5.62 -6.71
N ILE A 103 4.84 -6.37 -7.55
CA ILE A 103 4.00 -7.45 -7.09
C ILE A 103 4.94 -8.40 -6.31
N ASP A 104 4.64 -8.64 -5.03
CA ASP A 104 5.18 -9.73 -4.17
C ASP A 104 6.30 -9.45 -3.15
N SER A 105 6.64 -8.23 -2.71
CA SER A 105 7.67 -8.05 -1.67
C SER A 105 7.28 -7.21 -0.45
N VAL A 106 7.37 -7.83 0.73
CA VAL A 106 7.58 -7.13 2.00
C VAL A 106 9.03 -6.65 2.01
N ILE A 107 9.22 -5.34 2.01
CA ILE A 107 10.56 -4.74 1.92
C ILE A 107 11.24 -4.84 3.29
N GLN A 108 10.51 -4.55 4.36
CA GLN A 108 11.02 -4.57 5.73
C GLN A 108 9.90 -4.93 6.71
N SER A 109 10.20 -5.77 7.71
CA SER A 109 9.30 -6.08 8.81
C SER A 109 10.03 -5.97 10.14
N ASN A 110 9.53 -5.14 11.05
CA ASN A 110 10.07 -4.98 12.39
C ASN A 110 8.99 -5.36 13.41
N GLN A 111 9.36 -6.21 14.36
CA GLN A 111 8.54 -6.44 15.55
C GLN A 111 8.86 -5.33 16.56
N ILE A 112 7.90 -4.48 16.88
CA ILE A 112 8.12 -3.42 17.85
C ILE A 112 7.83 -3.97 19.24
N HIS A 113 8.90 -4.09 20.05
CA HIS A 113 8.85 -4.75 21.35
C HIS A 113 8.17 -3.90 22.45
N SER A 114 8.07 -2.58 22.27
CA SER A 114 7.46 -1.68 23.24
C SER A 114 6.70 -0.55 22.54
N VAL A 115 5.47 -0.83 22.12
CA VAL A 115 4.47 0.20 21.81
C VAL A 115 3.31 -0.04 22.75
N SER A 116 3.10 0.89 23.69
CA SER A 116 1.85 0.94 24.45
C SER A 116 0.75 1.40 23.50
N CYS A 117 0.04 0.46 22.89
CA CYS A 117 -1.25 0.78 22.28
C CYS A 117 -2.17 1.27 23.40
N PHE A 118 -2.72 2.47 23.21
CA PHE A 118 -3.47 3.26 24.20
C PHE A 118 -4.42 2.43 25.09
N ASN A 119 -4.41 2.80 26.38
CA ASN A 119 -5.29 2.33 27.45
C ASN A 119 -6.76 2.18 27.03
N ASP A 120 -7.39 1.11 27.51
CA ASP A 120 -8.82 0.97 27.81
C ASP A 120 -9.80 1.75 26.90
N ILE A 121 -10.13 1.18 25.73
CA ILE A 121 -11.47 1.41 25.18
C ILE A 121 -12.42 0.46 25.91
N ARG A 122 -12.90 0.90 27.09
CA ARG A 122 -14.13 0.35 27.67
C ARG A 122 -15.27 0.76 26.75
N VAL A 123 -15.69 -0.14 25.87
CA VAL A 123 -17.02 -0.07 25.29
C VAL A 123 -17.96 -0.56 26.39
N GLY A 124 -18.62 0.39 27.04
CA GLY A 124 -19.72 0.12 27.97
C GLY A 124 -20.96 -0.41 27.25
#